data_AF-T5LDR7-F1
#
_entry.id   AF-T5LDR7-F1
#
_cell.length_a   1.000
_cell.length_b   1.000
_cell.length_c   1.000
_cell.angle_alpha   90.00
_cell.angle_beta   90.00
_cell.angle_gamma   90.00
#
_symmetry.space_group_name_H-M   'P 1'
#
loop_
_entity.id
_entity.type
_entity.pdbx_description
1 polymer ?
#
loop_
_entity_poly.entity_id
_entity_poly.type
_entity_poly.pdbx_seq_one_letter_code
_entity_poly.pdbx_strand_id
1 'polypeptide(L)'
;MKNKILISKLKDYAELAMAAYGYFNLMGKNFDNKRNKTQEKRSITLYDILDSTYNGYVTPDHTILLNPEKLKGEFTPTQAKRFFDKYDLLDFYPKFDNKNNKQQKGFHACFKIKKFNN
;
A
#
# COMPACT_ATOMS: atom_id res chain seq x y z
N MET A 1 -1.05 32.24 13.50
CA MET A 1 -1.09 31.23 12.40
C MET A 1 -0.20 30.00 12.61
N LYS A 2 0.73 29.98 13.59
CA LYS A 2 1.60 28.82 13.87
C LYS A 2 0.83 27.52 14.23
N ASN A 3 -0.26 27.64 14.99
CA ASN A 3 -1.06 26.48 15.42
C ASN A 3 -1.72 25.76 14.23
N LYS A 4 -2.21 26.49 13.22
CA LYS A 4 -2.80 25.89 12.01
C LYS A 4 -1.77 25.07 11.23
N ILE A 5 -0.54 25.60 11.09
CA ILE A 5 0.57 24.89 10.42
C ILE A 5 0.94 23.62 11.20
N LEU A 6 1.02 23.70 12.53
CA LEU A 6 1.31 22.55 13.38
C LEU A 6 0.24 21.46 13.24
N ILE A 7 -1.04 21.83 13.28
CA ILE A 7 -2.17 20.90 13.11
C ILE A 7 -2.08 20.21 11.74
N SER A 8 -1.80 20.95 10.66
CA SER A 8 -1.64 20.33 9.34
C SER A 8 -0.50 19.32 9.31
N LYS A 9 0.68 19.66 9.87
CA LYS A 9 1.81 18.72 9.96
C LYS A 9 1.46 17.45 10.73
N LEU A 10 0.75 17.57 11.85
CA LEU A 10 0.31 16.43 12.66
C LEU A 10 -0.62 15.50 11.87
N LYS A 11 -1.55 16.08 11.10
CA LYS A 11 -2.43 15.31 10.20
C LYS A 11 -1.63 14.58 9.12
N ASP A 12 -0.68 15.28 8.49
CA ASP A 12 0.16 14.68 7.45
C ASP A 12 0.98 13.50 8.00
N TYR A 13 1.56 13.64 9.19
CA TYR A 13 2.32 12.57 9.83
C TYR A 13 1.44 11.39 10.25
N ALA A 14 0.20 11.63 10.71
CA ALA A 14 -0.74 10.56 11.02
C ALA A 14 -1.16 9.77 9.77
N GLU A 15 -1.46 10.45 8.66
CA GLU A 15 -1.79 9.82 7.38
C GLU A 15 -0.63 8.97 6.86
N LEU A 16 0.59 9.51 6.91
CA LEU A 16 1.81 8.80 6.51
C LEU A 16 2.10 7.58 7.39
N ALA A 17 1.95 7.70 8.71
CA ALA A 17 2.17 6.60 9.64
C ALA A 17 1.18 5.46 9.39
N MET A 18 -0.10 5.77 9.15
CA MET A 18 -1.11 4.76 8.84
C MET A 18 -0.83 4.09 7.49
N ALA A 19 -0.44 4.85 6.47
CA ALA A 19 -0.07 4.31 5.17
C ALA A 19 1.19 3.43 5.22
N ALA A 20 2.15 3.69 6.12
CA ALA A 20 3.38 2.90 6.24
C ALA A 20 3.13 1.42 6.60
N TYR A 21 1.97 1.08 7.17
CA TYR A 21 1.55 -0.30 7.42
C TYR A 21 1.01 -1.02 6.18
N GLY A 22 0.87 -0.33 5.05
CA GLY A 22 0.50 -0.91 3.76
C GLY A 22 1.58 -1.84 3.22
N TYR A 23 1.18 -3.02 2.75
CA TYR A 23 2.08 -4.05 2.21
C TYR A 23 2.44 -3.74 0.74
N PHE A 24 3.20 -2.66 0.51
CA PHE A 24 3.54 -2.17 -0.84
C PHE A 24 4.38 -3.15 -1.66
N ASN A 25 5.04 -4.12 -1.01
CA ASN A 25 5.72 -5.23 -1.68
C ASN A 25 4.78 -6.13 -2.49
N LEU A 26 3.46 -6.04 -2.27
CA LEU A 26 2.46 -6.79 -3.02
C LEU A 26 2.02 -6.07 -4.30
N MET A 27 2.45 -4.83 -4.53
CA MET A 27 2.12 -4.08 -5.74
C MET A 27 2.54 -4.85 -6.99
N GLY A 28 1.64 -4.93 -7.98
CA GLY A 28 1.88 -5.65 -9.23
C GLY A 28 1.67 -7.16 -9.16
N LYS A 29 1.62 -7.77 -7.95
CA LYS A 29 1.23 -9.18 -7.81
C LYS A 29 -0.22 -9.37 -8.21
N ASN A 30 -0.57 -10.57 -8.69
CA ASN A 30 -1.97 -10.92 -8.89
C ASN A 30 -2.63 -11.22 -7.54
N PHE A 31 -3.95 -11.12 -7.47
CA PHE A 31 -4.70 -11.56 -6.32
C PHE A 31 -5.97 -12.30 -6.74
N ASP A 32 -6.38 -13.27 -5.93
CA ASP A 32 -7.61 -14.00 -6.19
C ASP A 32 -8.79 -13.14 -5.76
N ASN A 33 -9.65 -12.79 -6.72
CA ASN A 33 -10.85 -12.04 -6.43
C ASN A 33 -11.87 -12.97 -5.75
N LYS A 34 -11.90 -12.96 -4.41
CA LYS A 34 -12.86 -13.75 -3.63
C LYS A 34 -14.32 -13.45 -3.97
N ARG A 35 -14.61 -12.30 -4.59
CA ARG A 35 -15.99 -11.88 -4.91
C ARG A 35 -16.49 -12.36 -6.27
N ASN A 36 -15.60 -12.66 -7.24
CA ASN A 36 -16.00 -13.12 -8.57
C ASN A 36 -14.99 -14.15 -9.10
N LYS A 37 -15.37 -15.44 -9.12
CA LYS A 37 -14.58 -16.56 -9.66
C LYS A 37 -14.25 -16.45 -11.16
N THR A 38 -14.80 -15.44 -11.84
CA THR A 38 -14.85 -15.35 -13.32
C THR A 38 -14.06 -14.18 -13.89
N GLN A 39 -13.53 -13.27 -13.06
CA GLN A 39 -12.74 -12.15 -13.56
C GLN A 39 -11.26 -12.53 -13.71
N GLU A 40 -10.69 -12.10 -14.83
CA GLU A 40 -9.27 -12.20 -15.15
C GLU A 40 -8.39 -11.76 -13.97
N LYS A 41 -7.27 -12.45 -13.80
CA LYS A 41 -6.26 -12.09 -12.80
C LYS A 41 -5.86 -10.63 -13.00
N ARG A 42 -6.28 -9.75 -12.10
CA ARG A 42 -5.86 -8.35 -12.08
C ARG A 42 -4.70 -8.17 -11.12
N SER A 43 -3.74 -7.33 -11.49
CA SER A 43 -2.62 -6.95 -10.64
C SER A 43 -3.06 -5.99 -9.53
N ILE A 44 -2.55 -6.18 -8.32
CA ILE A 44 -2.70 -5.25 -7.18
C ILE A 44 -2.15 -3.89 -7.58
N THR A 45 -2.98 -2.86 -7.44
CA THR A 45 -2.57 -1.47 -7.59
C THR A 45 -2.20 -0.86 -6.23
N LEU A 46 -1.51 0.28 -6.29
CA LEU A 46 -1.25 1.20 -5.17
C LEU A 46 -2.49 1.43 -4.28
N TYR A 47 -3.64 1.69 -4.89
CA TYR A 47 -4.89 2.01 -4.18
C TYR A 47 -5.42 0.81 -3.41
N ASP A 48 -5.35 -0.37 -4.02
CA ASP A 48 -5.85 -1.61 -3.42
C ASP A 48 -5.12 -1.99 -2.12
N ILE A 49 -3.88 -1.51 -1.95
CA ILE A 49 -3.04 -1.81 -0.78
C ILE A 49 -3.53 -1.09 0.48
N LEU A 50 -4.05 0.13 0.33
CA LEU A 50 -4.59 0.90 1.45
C LEU A 50 -6.10 0.76 1.59
N ASP A 51 -6.82 0.45 0.51
CA ASP A 51 -8.27 0.35 0.49
C ASP A 51 -8.77 -0.92 1.23
N SER A 52 -9.59 -0.70 2.26
CA SER A 52 -10.18 -1.73 3.12
C SER A 52 -11.16 -2.65 2.40
N THR A 53 -11.65 -2.27 1.23
CA THR A 53 -12.46 -3.13 0.36
C THR A 53 -11.70 -4.38 -0.06
N TYR A 54 -10.37 -4.28 -0.19
CA TYR A 54 -9.48 -5.37 -0.57
C TYR A 54 -8.81 -6.05 0.62
N ASN A 55 -9.17 -5.69 1.85
CA ASN A 55 -8.66 -6.36 3.04
C ASN A 55 -9.01 -7.86 3.02
N GLY A 56 -8.00 -8.71 3.24
CA GLY A 56 -8.14 -10.17 3.26
C GLY A 56 -8.13 -10.84 1.89
N TYR A 57 -7.94 -10.08 0.81
CA TYR A 57 -7.61 -10.63 -0.50
C TYR A 57 -6.19 -11.20 -0.47
N VAL A 58 -6.01 -12.32 -1.17
CA VAL A 58 -4.83 -13.17 -1.06
C VAL A 58 -4.09 -13.13 -2.39
N THR A 59 -2.77 -12.96 -2.34
CA THR A 59 -1.92 -13.21 -3.52
C THR A 59 -1.76 -14.72 -3.69
N PRO A 60 -2.04 -15.29 -4.88
CA PRO A 60 -2.03 -16.72 -5.07
C PRO A 60 -0.64 -17.33 -5.11
N ASP A 61 0.47 -16.57 -5.07
CA ASP A 61 1.85 -17.08 -5.29
C ASP A 61 2.06 -18.50 -4.75
N HIS A 62 2.11 -19.44 -5.70
CA HIS A 62 1.92 -20.89 -5.49
C HIS A 62 3.11 -21.60 -4.84
N THR A 63 4.16 -20.88 -4.40
CA THR A 63 5.40 -21.54 -3.97
C THR A 63 5.36 -22.12 -2.56
N ILE A 64 4.53 -21.62 -1.64
CA ILE A 64 4.41 -22.23 -0.32
C ILE A 64 3.00 -22.04 0.25
N LEU A 65 2.22 -23.13 0.28
CA LEU A 65 0.91 -23.27 0.95
C LEU A 65 0.92 -22.98 2.47
N LEU A 66 1.98 -22.36 3.01
CA LEU A 66 2.17 -22.14 4.44
C LEU A 66 1.86 -20.72 4.90
N ASN A 67 1.94 -19.68 4.05
CA ASN A 67 1.64 -18.29 4.47
C ASN A 67 1.20 -17.38 3.29
N PRO A 68 -0.07 -17.43 2.85
CA PRO A 68 -0.58 -16.49 1.86
C PRO A 68 -0.46 -15.04 2.34
N GLU A 69 0.22 -14.19 1.56
CA GLU A 69 0.27 -12.75 1.84
C GLU A 69 -1.11 -12.15 1.56
N LYS A 70 -1.60 -11.36 2.52
CA LYS A 70 -2.93 -10.73 2.45
C LYS A 70 -2.79 -9.24 2.40
N LEU A 71 -3.63 -8.60 1.60
CA LEU A 71 -3.87 -7.17 1.68
C LEU A 71 -4.52 -6.84 3.04
N LYS A 72 -4.06 -5.75 3.66
CA LYS A 72 -4.51 -5.29 4.98
C LYS A 72 -4.85 -3.80 4.98
N GLY A 73 -5.41 -3.31 3.88
CA GLY A 73 -5.87 -1.93 3.79
C GLY A 73 -6.89 -1.61 4.88
N GLU A 74 -6.78 -0.42 5.46
CA GLU A 74 -7.71 0.09 6.49
C GLU A 74 -8.40 1.39 6.07
N PHE A 75 -8.01 1.97 4.94
CA PHE A 75 -8.59 3.22 4.46
C PHE A 75 -9.90 2.87 3.77
N THR A 76 -10.96 3.65 3.99
CA THR A 76 -12.11 3.60 3.08
C THR A 76 -11.66 3.92 1.64
N PRO A 77 -12.36 3.46 0.60
CA PRO A 77 -11.99 3.73 -0.80
C PRO A 77 -11.70 5.21 -1.07
N THR A 78 -12.55 6.09 -0.53
CA THR A 78 -12.41 7.54 -0.67
C THR A 78 -11.17 8.08 0.05
N GLN A 79 -10.83 7.55 1.23
CA GLN A 79 -9.60 7.92 1.94
C GLN A 79 -8.36 7.47 1.17
N ALA A 80 -8.34 6.24 0.64
CA ALA A 80 -7.23 5.75 -0.16
C ALA A 80 -7.02 6.64 -1.40
N LYS A 81 -8.10 7.00 -2.10
CA LYS A 81 -8.05 7.92 -3.23
C LYS A 81 -7.47 9.28 -2.83
N ARG A 82 -8.03 9.92 -1.79
CA ARG A 82 -7.57 11.25 -1.32
C ARG A 82 -6.11 11.23 -0.86
N PHE A 83 -5.66 10.14 -0.25
CA PHE A 83 -4.27 9.98 0.14
C PHE A 83 -3.37 10.02 -1.10
N PHE A 84 -3.65 9.24 -2.13
CA PHE A 84 -2.85 9.24 -3.35
C PHE A 84 -3.09 10.46 -4.26
N ASP A 85 -4.16 11.23 -4.06
CA ASP A 85 -4.31 12.57 -4.66
C ASP A 85 -3.32 13.57 -4.02
N LYS A 86 -2.87 13.33 -2.78
CA LYS A 86 -1.98 14.21 -2.00
C LYS A 86 -0.53 13.73 -1.92
N TYR A 87 -0.28 12.43 -1.98
CA TYR A 87 1.04 11.84 -1.82
C TYR A 87 1.46 11.00 -3.03
N ASP A 88 2.74 11.09 -3.39
CA ASP A 88 3.42 10.18 -4.30
C ASP A 88 4.20 9.14 -3.51
N LEU A 89 4.08 7.86 -3.90
CA LEU A 89 4.97 6.80 -3.42
C LEU A 89 6.31 6.92 -4.14
N LEU A 90 7.38 7.18 -3.39
CA LEU A 90 8.73 7.33 -3.93
C LEU A 90 9.51 6.01 -3.96
N ASP A 91 9.44 5.25 -2.87
CA ASP A 91 10.12 3.98 -2.72
C ASP A 91 9.40 3.11 -1.69
N PHE A 92 9.57 1.79 -1.77
CA PHE A 92 9.05 0.86 -0.78
C PHE A 92 9.94 -0.37 -0.64
N TYR A 93 9.91 -0.96 0.55
CA TYR A 93 10.59 -2.21 0.89
C TYR A 93 9.64 -3.13 1.67
N PRO A 94 9.85 -4.46 1.62
CA PRO A 94 10.98 -5.15 1.02
C PRO A 94 10.95 -5.15 -0.51
N LYS A 95 12.13 -4.88 -1.10
CA LYS A 95 12.50 -5.42 -2.40
C LYS A 95 13.22 -6.72 -2.13
N PHE A 96 12.74 -7.81 -2.73
CA PHE A 96 13.35 -9.11 -2.52
C PHE A 96 14.56 -9.26 -3.44
N ASP A 97 15.72 -9.55 -2.85
CA ASP A 97 16.89 -9.92 -3.64
C ASP A 97 16.79 -11.41 -4.00
N ASN A 98 16.25 -11.69 -5.19
CA ASN A 98 16.13 -13.05 -5.70
C ASN A 98 17.49 -13.76 -5.82
N LYS A 99 18.59 -13.02 -6.02
CA LYS A 99 19.93 -13.60 -6.22
C LYS A 99 20.52 -14.12 -4.91
N ASN A 100 20.30 -13.40 -3.82
CA ASN A 100 20.85 -13.74 -2.50
C ASN A 100 19.81 -14.29 -1.52
N ASN A 101 18.59 -14.55 -2.00
CA ASN A 101 17.44 -15.03 -1.23
C ASN A 101 17.23 -14.26 0.08
N LYS A 102 17.34 -12.92 0.02
CA LYS A 102 17.36 -12.06 1.21
C LYS A 102 16.49 -10.83 1.04
N GLN A 103 15.78 -10.47 2.10
CA GLN A 103 15.13 -9.17 2.25
C GLN A 103 16.19 -8.07 2.43
N GLN A 104 16.23 -7.10 1.51
CA GLN A 104 17.28 -6.07 1.50
C GLN A 104 17.19 -5.08 2.68
N LYS A 105 15.97 -4.73 3.12
CA LYS A 105 15.70 -3.76 4.21
C LYS A 105 14.39 -4.09 4.92
N GLY A 106 14.19 -3.55 6.12
CA GLY A 106 12.91 -3.62 6.85
C GLY A 106 11.74 -2.99 6.07
N PHE A 107 10.52 -3.40 6.41
CA PHE A 107 9.28 -2.92 5.79
C PHE A 107 9.13 -1.41 5.98
N HIS A 108 9.08 -0.66 4.89
CA HIS A 108 8.76 0.77 4.92
C HIS A 108 8.27 1.23 3.54
N ALA A 109 7.48 2.30 3.53
CA ALA A 109 7.09 3.03 2.35
C ALA A 109 7.46 4.50 2.52
N CYS A 110 8.09 5.07 1.51
CA CYS A 110 8.49 6.46 1.48
C CYS A 110 7.51 7.24 0.60
N PHE A 111 6.86 8.24 1.19
CA PHE A 111 5.93 9.11 0.49
C PHE A 111 6.39 10.55 0.48
N LYS A 112 6.00 11.27 -0.56
CA LYS A 112 6.23 12.70 -0.70
C LYS A 112 4.91 13.41 -0.96
N ILE A 113 4.69 14.54 -0.29
CA ILE A 113 3.56 15.41 -0.59
C ILE A 113 3.71 15.93 -2.02
N LYS A 114 2.67 15.76 -2.83
CA LYS A 114 2.55 16.34 -4.16
C LYS A 114 2.62 17.86 -4.02
N LYS A 115 3.56 18.49 -4.72
CA LYS A 115 3.52 19.94 -4.87
C LYS A 115 2.30 20.23 -5.75
N PHE A 116 1.29 20.90 -5.18
CA PHE A 116 0.28 21.55 -6.00
C PHE A 116 1.02 22.64 -6.80
N ASN A 117 1.12 22.46 -8.11
CA ASN A 117 1.43 23.58 -8.99
C ASN A 117 0.20 24.49 -8.92
N ASN A 118 0.30 25.56 -8.12
CA ASN A 118 -0.63 26.68 -8.18
C ASN A 118 -0.36 27.50 -9.43
#